data_AF-A0A9E7GS67-F1
#
_entry.id   AF-A0A9E7GS67-F1
#
_cell.length_a   1.000
_cell.length_b   1.000
_cell.length_c   1.000
_cell.angle_alpha   90.00
_cell.angle_beta   90.00
_cell.angle_gamma   90.00
#
_symmetry.space_group_name_H-M   'P 1'
#
loop_
_entity.id
_entity.type
_entity.pdbx_description
1 polymer ?
#
loop_
_entity_poly.entity_id
_entity_poly.type
_entity_poly.pdbx_seq_one_letter_code
_entity_poly.pdbx_strand_id
1 'polypeptide(L)'
;MSGDTGVSAFPEGENIFSWIGTIEGSKGTPYEGLSYKLSLKFPLDYPFKPPLVKFETPCFHPNIDQCGNICLDILQEMWSSAYDCRTILISIQSLLGEPNNESPLNCYAATLWSNQEGLYVFSILDSLLLFLSVFSALLLYTAQANLQRKCILKF
;
A
#
# COMPACT_ATOMS: atom_id res chain seq x y z
N MET A 1 -27.53 -1.19 -3.76
CA MET A 1 -26.96 -2.12 -2.75
C MET A 1 -25.67 -2.67 -3.35
N SER A 2 -24.60 -1.88 -3.27
CA SER A 2 -23.30 -2.11 -3.93
C SER A 2 -22.48 -3.12 -3.12
N GLY A 3 -22.66 -4.39 -3.43
CA GLY A 3 -21.97 -5.53 -2.80
C GLY A 3 -20.61 -5.81 -3.44
N ASP A 4 -19.68 -4.86 -3.38
CA ASP A 4 -18.30 -5.08 -3.83
C ASP A 4 -17.34 -4.30 -2.92
N THR A 5 -17.27 -4.68 -1.65
CA THR A 5 -16.20 -4.18 -0.79
C THR A 5 -14.97 -5.00 -1.10
N GLY A 6 -14.22 -4.59 -2.13
CA GLY A 6 -12.87 -5.08 -2.46
C GLY A 6 -11.84 -4.72 -1.37
N VAL A 7 -12.24 -4.80 -0.10
CA VAL A 7 -11.41 -4.55 1.07
C VAL A 7 -11.52 -5.76 2.01
N SER A 8 -10.38 -6.18 2.56
CA SER A 8 -10.33 -7.27 3.53
C SER A 8 -9.17 -7.03 4.51
N ALA A 9 -9.25 -7.58 5.72
CA ALA A 9 -8.11 -7.61 6.63
C ALA A 9 -8.15 -8.82 7.55
N PHE A 10 -6.98 -9.37 7.85
CA PHE A 10 -6.79 -10.55 8.68
C PHE A 10 -5.54 -10.43 9.54
N PRO A 11 -5.51 -11.03 10.76
CA PRO A 11 -4.30 -11.10 11.56
C PRO A 11 -3.13 -11.75 10.83
N GLU A 12 -1.92 -11.23 11.04
CA GLU A 12 -0.67 -11.75 10.51
C GLU A 12 -0.13 -12.85 11.45
N GLY A 13 -0.41 -14.11 11.11
CA GLY A 13 0.00 -15.26 11.91
C GLY A 13 -0.70 -15.29 13.27
N GLU A 14 0.08 -15.45 14.34
CA GLU A 14 -0.44 -15.53 15.71
C GLU A 14 -0.52 -14.17 16.42
N ASN A 15 0.09 -13.12 15.86
CA ASN A 15 0.11 -11.80 16.47
C ASN A 15 -1.16 -11.02 16.15
N ILE A 16 -2.10 -11.00 17.09
CA ILE A 16 -3.37 -10.27 16.96
C ILE A 16 -3.22 -8.74 16.86
N PHE A 17 -2.03 -8.18 17.13
CA PHE A 17 -1.74 -6.75 16.98
C PHE A 17 -1.18 -6.38 15.61
N SER A 18 -0.86 -7.35 14.76
CA SER A 18 -0.40 -7.14 13.39
C SER A 18 -1.42 -7.73 12.43
N TRP A 19 -1.97 -6.93 11.53
CA TRP A 19 -2.93 -7.40 10.54
C TRP A 19 -2.44 -7.02 9.15
N ILE A 20 -2.81 -7.84 8.18
CA ILE A 20 -2.65 -7.57 6.76
C ILE A 20 -4.00 -7.17 6.21
N GLY A 21 -4.07 -5.97 5.65
CA GLY A 21 -5.20 -5.49 4.85
C GLY A 21 -4.94 -5.64 3.36
N THR A 22 -6.00 -5.81 2.59
CA THR A 22 -5.99 -5.71 1.13
C THR A 22 -7.08 -4.75 0.70
N ILE A 23 -6.77 -3.83 -0.22
CA ILE A 23 -7.76 -2.97 -0.89
C ILE A 23 -7.61 -3.10 -2.40
N GLU A 24 -8.73 -3.07 -3.10
CA GLU A 24 -8.81 -3.00 -4.56
C GLU A 24 -9.15 -1.57 -4.97
N GLY A 25 -8.51 -1.07 -6.02
CA GLY A 25 -8.81 0.25 -6.55
C GLY A 25 -10.21 0.29 -7.16
N SER A 26 -10.97 1.33 -6.82
CA SER A 26 -12.35 1.52 -7.27
C SER A 26 -12.45 1.76 -8.77
N LYS A 27 -13.58 1.38 -9.36
CA LYS A 27 -13.88 1.64 -10.78
C LYS A 27 -13.88 3.14 -11.09
N GLY A 28 -13.37 3.50 -12.27
CA GLY A 28 -13.27 4.90 -12.72
C GLY A 28 -12.15 5.69 -12.05
N THR A 29 -11.25 5.03 -11.30
CA THR A 29 -10.04 5.65 -10.74
C THR A 29 -8.80 5.18 -11.50
N PRO A 30 -7.66 5.88 -11.41
CA PRO A 30 -6.37 5.42 -11.95
C PRO A 30 -5.86 4.12 -11.31
N TYR A 31 -6.56 3.63 -10.30
CA TYR A 31 -6.20 2.45 -9.54
C TYR A 31 -7.11 1.25 -9.85
N GLU A 32 -8.09 1.41 -10.76
CA GLU A 32 -9.00 0.33 -11.15
C GLU A 32 -8.22 -0.92 -11.60
N GLY A 33 -8.57 -2.06 -11.00
CA GLY A 33 -7.93 -3.35 -11.28
C GLY A 33 -6.59 -3.58 -10.57
N LEU A 34 -6.09 -2.60 -9.80
CA LEU A 34 -4.93 -2.77 -8.93
C LEU A 34 -5.35 -3.23 -7.53
N SER A 35 -4.49 -4.04 -6.91
CA SER A 35 -4.68 -4.55 -5.55
C SER A 35 -3.48 -4.16 -4.69
N TYR A 36 -3.76 -3.55 -3.54
CA TYR A 36 -2.75 -3.06 -2.61
C TYR A 36 -2.81 -3.82 -1.29
N LYS A 37 -1.65 -4.31 -0.86
CA LYS A 37 -1.45 -4.87 0.47
C LYS A 37 -1.10 -3.74 1.44
N LEU A 38 -1.71 -3.75 2.61
CA LEU A 38 -1.42 -2.84 3.72
C LEU A 38 -1.04 -3.62 4.97
N SER A 39 -0.18 -3.04 5.79
CA SER A 39 0.03 -3.48 7.17
C SER A 39 -0.73 -2.58 8.13
N LEU A 40 -1.40 -3.18 9.11
CA LEU A 40 -2.10 -2.51 10.19
C LEU A 40 -1.48 -2.98 11.50
N LYS A 41 -0.88 -2.07 12.26
CA LYS A 41 -0.27 -2.36 13.56
C LYS A 41 -1.03 -1.66 14.67
N PHE A 42 -1.70 -2.44 15.50
CA PHE A 42 -2.50 -1.94 16.62
C PHE A 42 -1.59 -1.64 17.82
N PRO A 43 -1.59 -0.41 18.36
CA PRO A 43 -0.83 -0.11 19.55
C PRO A 43 -1.49 -0.72 20.80
N LEU A 44 -0.74 -0.78 21.91
CA LEU A 44 -1.23 -1.34 23.18
C LEU A 44 -2.40 -0.55 23.78
N ASP A 45 -2.54 0.72 23.43
CA ASP A 45 -3.61 1.61 23.86
C ASP A 45 -4.74 1.72 22.83
N TYR A 46 -4.81 0.83 21.84
CA TYR A 46 -6.00 0.69 20.99
C TYR A 46 -7.23 0.32 21.83
N PRO A 47 -8.41 0.94 21.62
CA PRO A 47 -8.78 1.84 20.53
C PRO A 47 -8.64 3.35 20.85
N PHE A 48 -7.96 3.73 21.93
CA PHE A 48 -7.75 5.16 22.26
C PHE A 48 -6.75 5.84 21.32
N LYS A 49 -5.82 5.06 20.73
CA LYS A 49 -4.97 5.50 19.61
C LYS A 49 -5.29 4.72 18.33
N PRO A 50 -5.14 5.35 17.16
CA PRO A 50 -5.32 4.69 15.87
C PRO A 50 -4.27 3.59 15.65
N PRO A 51 -4.59 2.57 14.84
CA PRO A 51 -3.58 1.66 14.34
C PRO A 51 -2.65 2.40 13.37
N LEU A 52 -1.37 2.00 13.35
CA LEU A 52 -0.45 2.45 12.32
C LEU A 52 -0.73 1.67 11.04
N VAL A 53 -1.19 2.35 10.00
CA VAL A 53 -1.50 1.76 8.69
C VAL A 53 -0.48 2.20 7.66
N LYS A 54 0.07 1.26 6.89
CA LYS A 54 1.00 1.54 5.79
C LYS A 54 0.73 0.70 4.56
N PHE A 55 0.99 1.25 3.39
CA PHE A 55 1.05 0.50 2.14
C PHE A 55 2.33 -0.35 2.10
N GLU A 56 2.17 -1.65 1.94
CA GLU A 56 3.26 -2.59 1.66
C GLU A 56 3.49 -2.69 0.15
N THR A 57 2.41 -2.63 -0.63
CA THR A 57 2.47 -2.49 -2.08
C THR A 57 2.75 -1.02 -2.43
N PRO A 58 3.79 -0.69 -3.23
CA PRO A 58 4.02 0.67 -3.68
C PRO A 58 2.79 1.29 -4.32
N CYS A 59 2.47 2.52 -3.95
CA CYS A 59 1.30 3.23 -4.46
C CYS A 59 1.70 4.65 -4.86
N PHE A 60 1.62 4.94 -6.16
CA PHE A 60 1.86 6.27 -6.66
C PHE A 60 0.61 7.14 -6.49
N HIS A 61 0.54 7.90 -5.39
CA HIS A 61 -0.65 8.64 -4.98
C HIS A 61 -0.30 9.95 -4.26
N PRO A 62 -1.08 11.04 -4.41
CA PRO A 62 -0.79 12.33 -3.76
C PRO A 62 -0.59 12.27 -2.24
N ASN A 63 -1.38 11.46 -1.53
CA ASN A 63 -1.36 11.34 -0.07
C ASN A 63 -0.62 10.09 0.46
N ILE A 64 0.19 9.44 -0.37
CA ILE A 64 1.00 8.28 0.03
C ILE A 64 2.47 8.58 -0.32
N ASP A 65 3.37 8.39 0.64
CA ASP A 65 4.80 8.58 0.41
C ASP A 65 5.49 7.30 -0.12
N GLN A 66 6.78 7.42 -0.45
CA GLN A 66 7.59 6.32 -0.96
C GLN A 66 7.80 5.17 0.04
N CYS A 67 7.57 5.42 1.33
CA CYS A 67 7.64 4.44 2.40
C CYS A 67 6.26 3.84 2.73
N GLY A 68 5.22 4.18 1.96
CA GLY A 68 3.85 3.70 2.15
C GLY A 68 3.12 4.36 3.32
N ASN A 69 3.64 5.45 3.90
CA ASN A 69 2.92 6.21 4.91
C ASN A 69 1.75 6.96 4.27
N ILE A 70 0.62 7.04 4.98
CA ILE A 70 -0.63 7.61 4.49
C ILE A 70 -0.91 8.91 5.25
N CYS A 71 -1.19 9.99 4.53
CA CYS A 71 -1.78 11.19 5.12
C CYS A 71 -3.31 11.10 5.04
N LEU A 72 -3.92 10.64 6.13
CA LEU A 72 -5.37 10.58 6.30
C LEU A 72 -5.72 11.02 7.73
N ASP A 73 -6.68 11.94 7.85
CA ASP A 73 -7.08 12.61 9.09
C ASP A 73 -7.67 11.63 10.12
N ILE A 74 -8.47 10.65 9.69
CA ILE A 74 -9.04 9.65 10.59
C ILE A 74 -7.98 8.76 11.25
N LEU A 75 -6.77 8.68 10.68
CA LEU A 75 -5.63 7.96 11.28
C LEU A 75 -4.79 8.85 12.20
N GLN A 76 -5.19 10.10 12.40
CA GLN A 76 -4.47 11.12 13.15
C GLN A 76 -5.44 11.90 14.07
N GLU A 77 -5.67 13.18 13.81
CA GLU A 77 -6.44 14.08 14.66
C GLU A 77 -7.94 13.79 14.68
N MET A 78 -8.49 13.18 13.63
CA MET A 78 -9.91 12.83 13.52
C MET A 78 -10.19 11.38 13.94
N TRP A 79 -9.23 10.68 14.57
CA TRP A 79 -9.42 9.31 15.06
C TRP A 79 -10.55 9.22 16.10
N SER A 80 -11.38 8.20 15.94
CA SER A 80 -12.42 7.82 16.88
C SER A 80 -12.32 6.34 17.21
N SER A 81 -12.44 6.00 18.50
CA SER A 81 -12.49 4.60 18.95
C SER A 81 -13.72 3.83 18.45
N ALA A 82 -14.67 4.52 17.81
CA ALA A 82 -15.81 3.92 17.13
C ALA A 82 -15.46 3.37 15.72
N TYR A 83 -14.31 3.75 15.15
CA TYR A 83 -13.90 3.24 13.84
C TYR A 83 -13.38 1.82 13.93
N ASP A 84 -13.92 0.95 13.08
CA ASP A 84 -13.45 -0.41 12.92
C ASP A 84 -12.47 -0.54 11.73
N CYS A 85 -11.82 -1.70 11.61
CA CYS A 85 -10.87 -1.97 10.52
C CYS A 85 -11.50 -1.75 9.14
N ARG A 86 -12.78 -2.10 8.99
CA ARG A 86 -13.50 -1.95 7.73
C ARG A 86 -13.66 -0.48 7.35
N THR A 87 -14.02 0.37 8.31
CA THR A 87 -14.16 1.82 8.12
C THR A 87 -12.83 2.44 7.71
N ILE A 88 -11.72 2.02 8.34
CA ILE A 88 -10.37 2.47 7.97
C ILE A 88 -10.06 2.11 6.51
N LEU A 89 -10.25 0.84 6.12
CA LEU A 89 -9.93 0.39 4.77
C LEU A 89 -10.81 1.06 3.70
N ILE A 90 -12.10 1.24 3.98
CA ILE A 90 -13.01 1.95 3.07
C ILE A 90 -12.57 3.40 2.91
N SER A 91 -12.17 4.06 3.99
CA SER A 91 -11.71 5.45 3.94
C SER A 91 -10.41 5.59 3.12
N ILE A 92 -9.49 4.63 3.24
CA ILE A 92 -8.28 4.58 2.41
C ILE A 92 -8.65 4.30 0.94
N GLN A 93 -9.61 3.40 0.67
CA GLN A 93 -10.08 3.14 -0.69
C GLN A 93 -10.73 4.39 -1.32
N SER A 94 -11.51 5.15 -0.55
CA SER A 94 -12.06 6.44 -0.98
C SER A 94 -10.96 7.47 -1.25
N LEU A 95 -9.95 7.54 -0.39
CA LEU A 95 -8.80 8.44 -0.56
C LEU A 95 -8.10 8.21 -1.90
N LEU A 96 -7.98 6.95 -2.37
CA LEU A 96 -7.41 6.65 -3.68
C LEU A 96 -8.18 7.30 -4.84
N GLY A 97 -9.51 7.43 -4.73
CA GLY A 97 -10.32 8.09 -5.76
C GLY A 97 -10.40 9.61 -5.59
N GLU A 98 -10.28 10.10 -4.36
CA GLU A 98 -10.52 11.48 -3.98
C GLU A 98 -9.40 11.98 -3.04
N PRO A 99 -8.20 12.27 -3.58
CA PRO A 99 -7.05 12.69 -2.79
C PRO A 99 -7.21 14.10 -2.26
N ASN A 100 -6.56 14.37 -1.14
CA ASN A 100 -6.36 15.73 -0.64
C ASN A 100 -5.12 16.36 -1.29
N ASN A 101 -5.33 17.16 -2.34
CA ASN A 101 -4.25 17.87 -3.04
C ASN A 101 -3.77 19.16 -2.34
N GLU A 102 -4.41 19.59 -1.24
CA GLU A 102 -3.97 20.77 -0.48
C GLU A 102 -2.73 20.48 0.37
N SER A 103 -2.57 19.23 0.83
CA SER A 103 -1.43 18.78 1.62
C SER A 103 -0.92 17.40 1.14
N PRO A 104 -0.32 17.32 -0.06
CA PRO A 104 0.15 16.06 -0.61
C PRO A 104 1.48 15.63 0.04
N LEU A 105 1.61 14.34 0.30
CA LEU A 105 2.92 13.73 0.62
C LEU A 105 3.78 13.56 -0.64
N ASN A 106 3.12 13.42 -1.79
CA ASN A 106 3.76 13.27 -3.09
C ASN A 106 3.29 14.39 -4.04
N CYS A 107 4.04 15.49 -4.05
CA CYS A 107 3.74 16.65 -4.89
C CYS A 107 3.73 16.32 -6.39
N TYR A 108 4.50 15.31 -6.82
CA TYR A 108 4.53 14.91 -8.23
C TYR A 108 3.23 14.21 -8.63
N ALA A 109 2.76 13.27 -7.82
CA ALA A 109 1.45 12.64 -8.03
C ALA A 109 0.31 13.68 -7.98
N ALA A 110 0.37 14.64 -7.04
CA ALA A 110 -0.62 15.72 -6.95
C ALA A 110 -0.65 16.61 -8.22
N THR A 111 0.52 16.94 -8.77
CA THR A 111 0.62 17.72 -10.02
C THR A 111 -0.01 16.97 -11.20
N LEU A 112 0.21 15.65 -11.25
CA LEU A 112 -0.35 14.79 -12.29
C LEU A 112 -1.84 14.45 -12.07
N TRP A 113 -2.46 14.85 -10.95
CA TRP A 113 -3.87 14.54 -10.64
C TRP A 113 -4.87 14.98 -11.70
N SER A 114 -4.59 16.11 -12.36
CA SER A 114 -5.40 16.60 -13.48
C SER A 114 -5.33 15.71 -14.74
N ASN A 115 -4.29 14.88 -14.87
CA ASN A 115 -4.07 13.94 -15.96
C ASN A 115 -4.19 12.49 -15.46
N GLN A 116 -5.43 12.02 -15.37
CA GLN A 116 -5.78 10.68 -14.88
C GLN A 116 -5.12 9.55 -15.69
N GLU A 117 -4.99 9.71 -17.01
CA GLU A 117 -4.30 8.72 -17.87
C GLU A 117 -2.80 8.65 -17.55
N GLY A 118 -2.16 9.80 -17.36
CA GLY A 118 -0.76 9.87 -16.95
C GLY A 118 -0.54 9.18 -15.61
N LEU A 119 -1.42 9.44 -14.63
CA LEU A 119 -1.39 8.79 -13.32
C LEU A 119 -1.53 7.27 -13.40
N TYR A 120 -2.46 6.78 -14.22
CA TYR A 120 -2.65 5.35 -14.45
C TYR A 120 -1.38 4.71 -15.01
N VAL A 121 -0.81 5.31 -16.05
CA VAL A 121 0.43 4.82 -16.67
C VAL A 121 1.59 4.83 -15.67
N PHE A 122 1.77 5.92 -14.91
CA PHE A 122 2.82 5.98 -13.88
C PHE A 122 2.61 4.96 -12.77
N SER A 123 1.37 4.74 -12.31
CA SER A 123 1.06 3.77 -11.26
C SER A 123 1.39 2.34 -11.70
N ILE A 124 1.12 2.00 -12.97
CA ILE A 124 1.48 0.69 -13.54
C ILE A 124 2.99 0.57 -13.74
N LEU A 125 3.63 1.61 -14.30
CA LEU A 125 5.07 1.59 -14.55
C LEU A 125 5.87 1.50 -13.25
N ASP A 126 5.46 2.20 -12.20
CA ASP A 126 6.11 2.15 -10.89
C ASP A 126 5.97 0.74 -10.28
N SER A 127 4.77 0.16 -10.38
CA SER A 127 4.53 -1.24 -9.98
C SER A 127 5.39 -2.25 -10.77
N LEU A 128 5.51 -2.08 -12.09
CA LEU A 128 6.28 -2.96 -12.97
C LEU A 128 7.80 -2.79 -12.79
N LEU A 129 8.28 -1.56 -12.63
CA LEU A 129 9.69 -1.27 -12.41
C LEU A 129 10.18 -1.90 -11.11
N LEU A 130 9.35 -1.83 -10.06
CA LEU A 130 9.66 -2.49 -8.80
C LEU A 130 9.72 -4.01 -8.96
N PHE A 131 8.78 -4.60 -9.70
CA PHE A 131 8.81 -6.03 -10.03
C PHE A 131 10.09 -6.43 -10.79
N LEU A 132 10.48 -5.66 -11.81
CA LEU A 132 11.69 -5.90 -12.59
C LEU A 132 12.96 -5.76 -11.75
N SER A 133 13.04 -4.77 -10.86
CA SER A 133 14.21 -4.58 -10.00
C SER A 133 14.37 -5.74 -9.01
N VAL A 134 13.28 -6.17 -8.36
CA VAL A 134 13.26 -7.32 -7.43
C VAL A 134 13.60 -8.62 -8.17
N PHE A 135 13.03 -8.83 -9.36
CA PHE A 135 13.34 -10.00 -10.18
C PHE A 135 14.82 -10.03 -10.60
N SER A 136 15.39 -8.89 -10.99
CA SER A 136 16.81 -8.80 -11.31
C SER A 136 17.70 -9.13 -10.10
N ALA A 137 17.34 -8.63 -8.91
CA ALA A 137 18.08 -8.87 -7.68
C ALA A 137 18.03 -10.34 -7.26
N LEU A 138 16.88 -11.00 -7.43
CA LEU A 138 16.73 -12.43 -7.16
C LEU A 138 17.53 -13.30 -8.15
N LEU A 139 17.56 -12.93 -9.43
CA LEU A 139 18.40 -13.60 -10.43
C LEU A 139 19.90 -13.46 -10.09
N LEU A 140 20.35 -12.27 -9.69
CA LEU A 140 21.72 -12.04 -9.24
C LEU A 140 22.05 -12.87 -7.99
N TYR A 141 21.16 -12.89 -7.01
CA TYR A 141 21.36 -13.65 -5.78
C TYR A 141 21.42 -15.16 -6.04
N THR A 142 20.51 -15.72 -6.84
CA THR A 142 20.52 -17.13 -7.22
C THR A 142 21.74 -17.50 -8.08
N ALA A 143 22.17 -16.61 -8.98
CA ALA A 143 23.40 -16.79 -9.73
C ALA A 143 24.63 -16.83 -8.82
N GLN A 144 24.73 -15.92 -7.84
CA GLN A 144 25.80 -15.92 -6.83
C GLN A 144 25.76 -17.17 -5.95
N ALA A 145 24.59 -17.58 -5.47
CA ALA A 145 24.42 -18.79 -4.66
C ALA A 145 24.82 -20.06 -5.43
N ASN A 146 24.50 -20.14 -6.72
CA ASN A 146 24.91 -21.24 -7.60
C ASN A 146 26.42 -21.24 -7.89
N LEU A 147 27.04 -20.07 -8.00
CA LEU A 147 28.50 -19.94 -8.17
C LEU A 147 29.24 -20.42 -6.91
N GLN A 148 28.76 -20.04 -5.71
CA GLN A 148 29.30 -20.49 -4.43
C GLN A 148 29.18 -22.01 -4.27
N ARG A 149 28.03 -22.60 -4.62
CA ARG A 149 27.87 -24.08 -4.61
C ARG A 149 28.82 -24.79 -5.56
N LYS A 150 29.07 -24.25 -6.77
CA LYS A 150 30.06 -24.81 -7.72
C LYS A 150 31.50 -24.70 -7.21
N CYS A 151 31.83 -23.68 -6.42
CA CYS A 151 33.15 -23.56 -5.80
C CYS A 151 33.34 -24.55 -4.63
N ILE A 152 32.29 -24.84 -3.86
CA ILE A 152 32.36 -25.78 -2.72
C ILE A 152 32.45 -27.24 -3.19
N LEU A 153 31.84 -27.60 -4.32
CA LEU A 153 31.86 -28.96 -4.89
C LEU A 153 33.13 -29.30 -5.72
N LYS A 154 34.13 -28.42 -5.73
CA LYS A 154 35.42 -28.63 -6.42
C LYS A 154 36.57 -29.10 -5.48
N PHE A 155 36.25 -29.47 -4.24
CA PHE A 155 37.17 -30.10 -3.30
C PHE A 155 36.69 -31.50 -2.92
#